data_AF-A0A382A1T8-F1
#
_entry.id   AF-A0A382A1T8-F1
#
_cell.length_a   1.000
_cell.length_b   1.000
_cell.length_c   1.000
_cell.angle_alpha   90.00
_cell.angle_beta   90.00
_cell.angle_gamma   90.00
#
_symmetry.space_group_name_H-M   'P 1'
#
loop_
_entity.id
_entity.type
_entity.pdbx_description
1 polymer ?
#
loop_
_entity_poly.entity_id
_entity_poly.type
_entity_poly.pdbx_seq_one_letter_code
_entity_poly.pdbx_strand_id
1 'polypeptide(L)' 'MLSDAFLFWSISAGGIDFKSAMPAFEKVLSENMRRQIITYLRQL' A
#
# COMPACT_ATOMS: atom_id res chain seq x y z
N MET A 1 12.38 -9.62 2.48
CA MET A 1 11.46 -8.81 1.65
C MET A 1 10.05 -8.97 2.22
N LEU A 2 9.28 -7.89 2.38
CA LEU A 2 7.85 -7.99 2.67
C LEU A 2 7.14 -8.67 1.49
N SER A 3 5.98 -9.30 1.69
CA SER A 3 5.21 -9.89 0.60
C SER A 3 4.40 -8.82 -0.13
N ASP A 4 4.06 -9.06 -1.40
CA ASP A 4 3.18 -8.15 -2.17
C ASP A 4 1.80 -8.02 -1.52
N ALA A 5 1.30 -9.10 -0.92
CA ALA A 5 0.04 -9.09 -0.17
C ALA A 5 0.12 -8.14 1.03
N PHE A 6 1.23 -8.15 1.77
CA PHE A 6 1.43 -7.24 2.90
C PHE A 6 1.53 -5.79 2.45
N LEU A 7 2.31 -5.50 1.39
CA LEU A 7 2.42 -4.15 0.84
C LEU A 7 1.09 -3.64 0.28
N PHE A 8 0.34 -4.50 -0.39
CA PHE A 8 -0.99 -4.16 -0.88
C PHE A 8 -1.94 -3.83 0.27
N TRP A 9 -1.97 -4.66 1.30
CA TRP A 9 -2.79 -4.41 2.48
C TRP A 9 -2.39 -3.11 3.19
N SER A 10 -1.09 -2.86 3.41
CA SER A 10 -0.64 -1.67 4.12
C SER A 10 -0.93 -0.37 3.36
N ILE A 11 -0.78 -0.36 2.03
CA ILE A 11 -1.17 0.77 1.19
C ILE A 11 -2.70 0.97 1.23
N SER A 12 -3.46 -0.12 1.27
CA SER A 12 -4.92 -0.06 1.27
C SER A 12 -5.48 0.48 2.58
N ALA A 13 -5.10 -0.16 3.70
CA ALA A 13 -5.58 0.14 5.04
C ALA A 13 -4.93 1.40 5.65
N GLY A 14 -3.75 1.79 5.14
CA GLY A 14 -2.98 2.91 5.67
C GLY A 14 -2.19 2.54 6.93
N GLY A 15 -1.82 3.57 7.70
CA GLY A 15 -0.85 3.50 8.78
C GLY A 15 -1.39 3.25 10.18
N ILE A 16 -2.71 3.07 10.35
CA ILE A 16 -3.35 3.02 11.68
C ILE A 16 -2.72 1.92 12.56
N ASP A 17 -2.58 0.70 12.02
CA ASP A 17 -2.00 -0.45 12.74
C ASP A 17 -0.49 -0.27 12.99
N PHE A 18 0.16 0.64 12.27
CA PHE A 18 1.57 0.97 12.40
C PHE A 18 1.82 2.25 13.22
N LYS A 19 0.76 2.86 13.79
CA LYS A 19 0.84 4.17 14.46
C LYS A 19 1.48 5.25 13.57
N SER A 20 1.22 5.17 12.26
CA SER A 20 1.74 6.09 11.26
C SER A 20 0.64 7.05 10.79
N ALA A 21 1.03 8.27 10.40
CA ALA A 21 0.14 9.25 9.78
C ALA A 21 -0.23 8.91 8.33
N MET A 22 0.21 7.75 7.81
CA MET A 22 -0.14 7.29 6.47
C MET A 22 -1.66 7.08 6.34
N PRO A 23 -2.32 7.75 5.38
CA PRO A 23 -3.76 7.59 5.18
C PRO A 23 -4.09 6.26 4.50
N ALA A 24 -5.35 5.82 4.63
CA ALA A 24 -5.88 4.69 3.88
C ALA A 24 -6.12 5.08 2.42
N PHE A 25 -5.45 4.41 1.48
CA PHE A 25 -5.58 4.73 0.05
C PHE A 25 -6.68 3.94 -0.66
N GLU A 26 -7.31 2.96 -0.02
CA GLU A 26 -8.37 2.16 -0.66
C GLU A 26 -9.56 2.98 -1.16
N LYS A 27 -9.84 4.14 -0.54
CA LYS A 27 -10.93 5.05 -0.91
C LYS A 27 -10.53 6.10 -1.92
N VAL A 28 -9.22 6.30 -2.12
CA VAL A 28 -8.65 7.36 -2.97
C VAL A 28 -8.09 6.79 -4.27
N LEU A 29 -7.52 5.60 -4.22
CA LEU A 29 -6.87 4.93 -5.33
C LEU A 29 -7.61 3.65 -5.72
N SER A 30 -7.72 3.44 -7.03
CA SER A 30 -8.19 2.16 -7.55
C SER A 30 -7.23 1.04 -7.16
N GLU A 31 -7.72 -0.20 -7.17
CA GLU A 31 -6.87 -1.37 -6.93
C GLU A 31 -5.66 -1.42 -7.87
N ASN A 32 -5.87 -1.13 -9.17
CA ASN A 32 -4.80 -1.14 -10.15
C ASN A 32 -3.71 -0.12 -9.82
N MET A 33 -4.10 1.10 -9.42
CA MET A 33 -3.14 2.13 -8.98
C MET A 33 -2.36 1.68 -7.73
N ARG A 34 -3.02 1.04 -6.76
CA ARG A 34 -2.34 0.48 -5.58
C ARG A 34 -1.35 -0.62 -5.96
N ARG A 35 -1.69 -1.49 -6.91
CA ARG A 35 -0.78 -2.52 -7.43
C ARG A 35 0.43 -1.92 -8.15
N GLN A 36 0.23 -0.88 -8.95
CA GLN A 36 1.32 -0.17 -9.64
C GLN A 36 2.34 0.44 -8.67
N ILE A 37 1.88 0.97 -7.52
CA ILE A 37 2.79 1.46 -6.47
C ILE A 37 3.70 0.33 -5.98
N ILE A 38 3.16 -0.87 -5.75
CA ILE A 38 3.95 -2.03 -5.32
C ILE A 38 4.96 -2.41 -6.39
N THR A 39 4.54 -2.47 -7.66
CA THR A 39 5.45 -2.74 -8.77
C THR A 39 6.59 -1.73 -8.82
N TYR A 40 6.31 -0.45 -8.64
CA TYR A 40 7.33 0.59 -8.58
C TYR A 40 8.30 0.39 -7.40
N LEU A 41 7.79 0.10 -6.19
CA LEU A 41 8.61 -0.16 -5.01
C LEU A 41 9.53 -1.38 -5.14
N ARG A 42 9.20 -2.33 -6.02
CA ARG A 42 10.03 -3.53 -6.29
C ARG A 42 11.15 -3.29 -7.28
N GLN A 43 11.09 -2.20 -8.04
CA GLN A 43 12.12 -1.84 -9.02
C GLN A 43 13.25 -1.01 -8.39
N LEU A 44 13.08 -0.57 -7.15
CA LEU A 44 14.08 0.11 -6.31
C LEU A 44 14.86 -0.91 -5.47
#